data_AF-A0A950Q7M9-F1
#
_entry.id   AF-A0A950Q7M9-F1
#
_cell.length_a   1.000
_cell.length_b   1.000
_cell.length_c   1.000
_cell.angle_alpha   90.00
_cell.angle_beta   90.00
_cell.angle_gamma   90.00
#
_symmetry.space_group_name_H-M   'P 1'
#
loop_
_entity.id
_entity.type
_entity.pdbx_description
1 polymer ?
#
loop_
_entity_poly.entity_id
_entity_poly.type
_entity_poly.pdbx_seq_one_letter_code
_entity_poly.pdbx_strand_id
1 'polypeptide(L)' 'KRFGIVVGRQGDNRFLAHTPDDDTTLDWMMREEILGKHGTVTPGEVTNLFKFA' A
#
# COMPACT_ATOMS: atom_id res chain seq x y z
N LYS A 1 10.86 -11.81 -1.42
CA LYS A 1 9.93 -10.82 -0.83
C LYS A 1 9.39 -9.97 -1.95
N ARG A 2 8.08 -10.01 -2.20
CA ARG A 2 7.40 -9.29 -3.27
C ARG A 2 6.33 -8.43 -2.61
N PHE A 3 6.43 -7.13 -2.78
CA PHE A 3 5.52 -6.15 -2.21
C PHE A 3 5.30 -5.02 -3.21
N GLY A 4 4.16 -4.34 -3.09
CA GLY A 4 3.86 -3.13 -3.83
C GLY A 4 4.36 -1.90 -3.08
N ILE A 5 4.69 -0.85 -3.84
CA ILE A 5 4.95 0.49 -3.28
C ILE A 5 3.71 1.33 -3.51
N VAL A 6 3.18 1.91 -2.43
CA VAL A 6 2.01 2.78 -2.45
C VAL A 6 2.47 4.21 -2.21
N VAL A 7 2.09 5.11 -3.12
CA VAL A 7 2.13 6.56 -2.90
C VAL A 7 0.71 7.01 -2.61
N GLY A 8 0.43 7.32 -1.35
CA GLY A 8 -0.91 7.66 -0.88
C GLY A 8 -1.03 9.09 -0.38
N ARG A 9 -2.26 9.48 -0.03
CA ARG A 9 -2.57 10.77 0.59
C ARG A 9 -3.36 10.56 1.88
N GLN A 10 -3.01 11.30 2.93
CA GLN A 10 -3.70 11.35 4.21
C GLN A 10 -3.94 12.83 4.57
N GLY A 11 -5.18 13.30 4.40
CA GLY A 11 -5.46 14.74 4.38
C GLY A 11 -4.73 15.42 3.22
N ASP A 12 -3.99 16.49 3.49
CA ASP A 12 -3.17 17.17 2.48
C ASP A 12 -1.78 16.56 2.30
N ASN A 13 -1.36 15.69 3.22
CA ASN A 13 -0.03 15.10 3.24
C ASN A 13 0.05 13.86 2.34
N ARG A 14 1.23 13.65 1.73
CA ARG A 14 1.55 12.41 0.99
C ARG A 14 2.35 11.47 1.88
N PHE A 15 2.21 10.18 1.64
CA PHE A 15 3.02 9.16 2.29
C PHE A 15 3.51 8.11 1.30
N LEU A 16 4.60 7.44 1.68
CA LEU A 16 5.10 6.22 1.05
C LEU A 16 4.87 5.05 1.99
N ALA A 17 4.42 3.93 1.45
CA ALA A 17 4.22 2.70 2.20
C ALA A 17 4.47 1.47 1.32
N HIS A 18 4.83 0.36 1.95
CA HIS A 18 4.82 -0.96 1.32
C HIS A 18 3.48 -1.64 1.57
N THR A 19 3.04 -2.51 0.67
CA THR A 19 2.00 -3.50 1.01
C THR A 19 2.59 -4.63 1.85
N PRO A 20 1.76 -5.53 2.40
CA PRO A 20 2.30 -6.75 2.98
C PRO A 20 3.12 -7.52 1.93
N ASP A 21 4.12 -8.24 2.43
CA ASP A 21 5.01 -9.09 1.64
C ASP A 21 4.30 -10.41 1.32
N ASP A 22 3.27 -10.32 0.47
CA ASP A 22 2.47 -11.44 0.03
C ASP A 22 2.10 -11.31 -1.45
N ASP A 23 2.18 -12.44 -2.15
CA ASP A 23 1.90 -12.48 -3.59
C ASP A 23 0.42 -12.22 -3.90
N THR A 24 -0.50 -12.50 -2.97
CA THR A 24 -1.94 -12.33 -3.23
C THR A 24 -2.29 -10.86 -3.41
N THR A 25 -1.79 -10.00 -2.51
CA THR A 25 -1.98 -8.55 -2.58
C THR A 25 -1.33 -7.98 -3.83
N LEU A 26 -0.08 -8.36 -4.11
CA LEU A 26 0.63 -7.83 -5.27
C LEU A 26 0.00 -8.28 -6.59
N ASP A 27 -0.36 -9.56 -6.72
CA ASP A 27 -0.99 -10.08 -7.92
C ASP A 27 -2.40 -9.51 -8.13
N TRP A 28 -3.13 -9.21 -7.05
CA TRP A 28 -4.37 -8.43 -7.14
C TRP A 28 -4.11 -7.01 -7.65
N MET A 29 -3.10 -6.31 -7.10
CA MET A 29 -2.72 -4.97 -7.55
C MET A 29 -2.32 -4.90 -9.03
N MET A 30 -1.69 -5.95 -9.55
CA MET A 30 -1.27 -6.00 -10.96
C MET A 30 -2.42 -6.33 -11.93
N ARG A 31 -3.53 -6.89 -11.43
CA ARG A 31 -4.68 -7.30 -12.26
C ARG A 31 -5.81 -6.28 -12.27
N GLU A 32 -5.97 -5.55 -11.18
CA GLU A 32 -7.09 -4.63 -10.95
C GLU A 32 -6.66 -3.16 -11.02
N GLU A 33 -7.63 -2.24 -11.17
CA GLU A 33 -7.38 -0.80 -11.00
C GLU A 33 -7.30 -0.43 -9.51
N ILE A 34 -6.20 0.22 -9.13
CA ILE A 34 -5.82 0.48 -7.73
C ILE A 34 -5.88 1.98 -7.39
N LEU A 35 -5.89 2.87 -8.38
CA LEU A 35 -5.97 4.30 -8.16
C LEU A 35 -7.27 4.67 -7.45
N GLY A 36 -7.16 5.49 -6.41
CA GLY A 36 -8.30 5.96 -5.60
C GLY A 36 -8.85 4.93 -4.61
N LYS A 37 -8.28 3.72 -4.53
CA LYS A 37 -8.65 2.75 -3.47
C LYS A 37 -8.18 3.26 -2.11
N HIS A 38 -8.96 2.96 -1.07
CA HIS A 38 -8.69 3.36 0.31
C HIS A 38 -8.17 2.19 1.14
N GLY A 39 -7.48 2.51 2.22
CA GLY A 39 -6.91 1.53 3.14
C GLY A 39 -6.30 2.19 4.36
N THR A 40 -5.66 1.38 5.19
CA THR A 40 -5.02 1.82 6.43
C THR A 40 -3.51 1.83 6.23
N VAL A 41 -2.89 2.96 6.52
CA VAL A 41 -1.43 3.09 6.63
C VAL A 41 -1.03 3.02 8.10
N THR A 42 -0.07 2.14 8.43
CA THR A 42 0.49 1.98 9.78
C THR A 42 1.99 2.26 9.74
N PRO A 43 2.54 3.05 10.68
CA PRO A 43 3.99 3.24 10.79
C PRO A 43 4.72 1.92 11.04
N GLY A 44 5.88 1.76 10.41
CA GLY A 44 6.80 0.65 10.67
C GLY A 44 8.21 1.18 10.95
N GLU A 45 9.11 0.31 11.44
CA GLU A 45 10.46 0.72 11.84
C GLU A 45 11.30 1.30 10.69
N VAL A 46 11.12 0.75 9.47
CA VAL A 46 11.86 1.18 8.27
C VAL A 46 10.93 1.81 7.24
N THR A 47 9.76 1.21 7.03
CA THR A 47 8.77 1.66 6.05
C THR A 47 7.36 1.54 6.62
N ASN A 48 6.47 2.47 6.25
CA ASN A 48 5.06 2.32 6.56
C ASN A 48 4.48 1.09 5.85
N LEU A 49 3.46 0.49 6.45
CA LEU A 49 2.70 -0.62 5.89
C LEU A 49 1.30 -0.15 5.51
N PHE A 50 0.92 -0.33 4.26
CA PHE A 50 -0.42 -0.06 3.75
C PHE A 50 -1.19 -1.35 3.55
N LYS A 51 -2.41 -1.42 4.09
CA LYS A 51 -3.35 -2.54 3.85
C LYS A 51 -4.62 -1.98 3.25
N PHE A 52 -5.04 -2.55 2.12
CA PHE A 52 -6.34 -2.25 1.52
C PHE A 52 -7.48 -2.62 2.48
N ALA A 53 -8.56 -1.85 2.45
CA ALA A 53 -9.79 -2.14 3.20
C ALA A 53 -10.59 -3.27 2.55
#